data_AF-A0A3R7PYA6-F1
#
_entry.id   AF-A0A3R7PYA6-F1
#
_cell.length_a   1.000
_cell.length_b   1.000
_cell.length_c   1.000
_cell.angle_alpha   90.00
_cell.angle_beta   90.00
_cell.angle_gamma   90.00
#
_symmetry.space_group_name_H-M   'P 1'
#
loop_
_entity.id
_entity.type
_entity.pdbx_description
1 polymer ?
#
loop_
_entity_poly.entity_id
_entity_poly.type
_entity_poly.pdbx_seq_one_letter_code
_entity_poly.pdbx_strand_id
1 'polypeptide(L)'
;MWLQRWLTLCALTSATWVRAETTTVSEYDPAVSPTPPTGPCQLVEPTRVACEGLLALDEVAPSIPEESWSEVTTLAIENGRFLTLTLDDLLDLPSLHTLVFNQSQVSRWAVPTRKGVPAVSHLVLRECWDAEDQTLSLTRKMMLGLKGLEEIQILDCLLLNLEFSVLEAEKPLQLLRIEGGSLVCKNGNLWMLFWLESGQISVSADTTCFRHTTSLGFSLSFDGHPFLRIMGYLKEAVRDCPRVCSCEVRGMKSNGMPLQYAACEGRGVTTLPLTLPRFTSQLYLTDNNITDLDTLFTNENYRNLDHVILKNNQISYIDGDLFYNFLKNRSHNIHINLSNNRLRTFPVWALRKVHEDGKDTNLTIYNLVQLRGNPWDCRNCSFVEEFREFYQELVRHVVDILTDVAEIRCGERDTALDEQEEEEGAEDSHAGLSFLVTSPDELCPPESSAFLLKDAIYTILAVALLVFVVGLSYAVHLSKKRGQLFQLLQ
;
A
#
# COMPACT_ATOMS: atom_id res chain seq x y z
N MET A 1 -15.70 -34.22 -32.78
CA MET A 1 -15.35 -35.37 -31.90
C MET A 1 -14.92 -34.81 -30.56
N TRP A 2 -15.42 -35.41 -29.47
CA TRP A 2 -15.26 -35.02 -28.05
C TRP A 2 -16.27 -34.02 -27.50
N LEU A 3 -17.52 -34.49 -27.37
CA LEU A 3 -18.46 -34.05 -26.34
C LEU A 3 -19.37 -35.23 -26.00
N GLN A 4 -18.78 -36.25 -25.36
CA GLN A 4 -19.50 -37.45 -24.91
C GLN A 4 -18.70 -38.20 -23.83
N ARG A 5 -18.73 -37.70 -22.58
CA ARG A 5 -18.37 -38.48 -21.38
C ARG A 5 -18.92 -37.88 -20.08
N TRP A 6 -20.13 -37.34 -20.17
CA TRP A 6 -20.98 -37.00 -19.03
C TRP A 6 -22.36 -37.54 -19.40
N LEU A 7 -22.82 -38.56 -18.65
CA LEU A 7 -24.14 -39.21 -18.66
C LEU A 7 -24.01 -40.74 -18.71
N THR A 8 -23.72 -41.32 -17.54
CA THR A 8 -24.16 -42.67 -17.21
C THR A 8 -25.11 -42.60 -16.03
N LEU A 9 -26.38 -42.82 -16.38
CA LEU A 9 -27.44 -43.47 -15.61
C LEU A 9 -28.14 -42.72 -14.46
N CYS A 10 -29.26 -42.12 -14.85
CA CYS A 10 -30.47 -41.98 -14.06
C CYS A 10 -30.96 -43.31 -13.46
N ALA A 11 -31.34 -43.23 -12.19
CA ALA A 11 -32.54 -43.76 -11.53
C ALA A 11 -33.32 -44.94 -12.16
N LEU A 12 -33.60 -45.96 -11.34
CA LEU A 12 -34.95 -46.53 -11.12
C LEU A 12 -34.97 -47.54 -9.95
N THR A 13 -35.59 -47.10 -8.84
CA THR A 13 -36.61 -47.76 -8.00
C THR A 13 -36.38 -49.10 -7.26
N SER A 14 -36.80 -49.00 -5.98
CA SER A 14 -37.66 -49.90 -5.17
C SER A 14 -37.07 -51.10 -4.42
N ALA A 15 -37.01 -50.91 -3.09
CA ALA A 15 -37.62 -51.72 -2.02
C ALA A 15 -37.45 -53.24 -2.02
N THR A 16 -36.79 -53.74 -0.97
CA THR A 16 -37.27 -54.90 -0.20
C THR A 16 -36.80 -54.81 1.26
N TRP A 17 -37.77 -54.91 2.16
CA TRP A 17 -37.60 -55.13 3.59
C TRP A 17 -37.06 -56.54 3.85
N VAL A 18 -36.05 -56.69 4.70
CA VAL A 18 -35.77 -57.97 5.38
C VAL A 18 -35.66 -57.75 6.88
N ARG A 19 -36.65 -58.37 7.52
CA ARG A 19 -36.95 -58.69 8.91
C ARG A 19 -35.74 -58.88 9.84
N ALA A 20 -35.82 -58.23 10.99
CA ALA A 20 -35.01 -58.46 12.17
C ALA A 20 -35.19 -59.88 12.73
N GLU A 21 -34.09 -60.53 13.09
CA GLU A 21 -34.07 -61.74 13.90
C GLU A 21 -33.68 -61.38 15.34
N THR A 22 -34.68 -61.52 16.21
CA THR A 22 -34.57 -61.51 17.66
C THR A 22 -33.76 -62.72 18.13
N THR A 23 -32.64 -62.47 18.83
CA THR A 23 -32.03 -63.45 19.73
C THR A 23 -32.10 -62.92 21.15
N THR A 24 -32.90 -63.60 21.96
CA THR A 24 -33.10 -63.40 23.39
C THR A 24 -31.93 -63.98 24.17
N VAL A 25 -31.29 -63.18 25.03
CA VAL A 25 -30.42 -63.66 26.10
C VAL A 25 -30.80 -62.99 27.43
N SER A 26 -31.40 -63.82 28.28
CA SER A 26 -31.26 -63.97 29.73
C SER A 26 -30.96 -62.75 30.62
N GLU A 27 -31.87 -62.55 31.57
CA GLU A 27 -31.91 -61.61 32.69
C GLU A 27 -31.18 -62.17 33.95
N TYR A 28 -30.30 -61.38 34.57
CA TYR A 28 -29.79 -61.38 35.98
C TYR A 28 -28.71 -60.26 36.06
N ASP A 29 -28.59 -59.31 37.01
CA ASP A 29 -29.16 -58.98 38.33
C ASP A 29 -28.96 -57.44 38.51
N PRO A 30 -29.77 -56.71 39.32
CA PRO A 30 -29.72 -55.25 39.41
C PRO A 30 -28.71 -54.80 40.47
N ALA A 31 -27.60 -54.20 40.05
CA ALA A 31 -26.69 -53.52 40.97
C ALA A 31 -26.14 -52.24 40.34
N VAL A 32 -26.66 -51.12 40.84
CA VAL A 32 -26.06 -49.77 40.85
C VAL A 32 -25.53 -49.28 39.50
N SER A 33 -26.42 -48.72 38.68
CA SER A 33 -26.01 -47.69 37.73
C SER A 33 -25.52 -46.47 38.51
N PRO A 34 -24.27 -46.00 38.35
CA PRO A 34 -23.89 -44.70 38.88
C PRO A 34 -24.78 -43.66 38.19
N THR A 35 -25.49 -42.87 38.98
CA THR A 35 -26.16 -41.66 38.51
C THR A 35 -25.18 -40.86 37.66
N PRO A 36 -25.54 -40.42 36.43
CA PRO A 36 -24.72 -39.45 35.73
C PRO A 36 -24.61 -38.21 36.62
N PRO A 37 -23.43 -37.60 36.78
CA PRO A 37 -23.30 -36.41 37.62
C PRO A 37 -24.24 -35.34 37.07
N THR A 38 -25.11 -34.82 37.93
CA THR A 38 -26.21 -33.91 37.60
C THR A 38 -25.80 -32.43 37.51
N GLY A 39 -24.50 -32.15 37.43
CA GLY A 39 -23.95 -30.79 37.44
C GLY A 39 -23.41 -30.35 36.07
N PRO A 40 -23.22 -29.04 35.85
CA PRO A 40 -22.63 -28.49 34.63
C PRO A 40 -21.15 -28.84 34.43
N CYS A 41 -20.49 -29.46 35.42
CA CYS A 41 -19.10 -29.85 35.37
C CYS A 41 -18.89 -31.35 35.61
N GLN A 42 -17.85 -31.90 34.98
CA GLN A 42 -17.42 -33.27 35.14
C GLN A 42 -15.88 -33.34 35.27
N LEU A 43 -15.41 -34.24 36.14
CA LEU A 43 -14.01 -34.64 36.18
C LEU A 43 -13.70 -35.55 34.98
N VAL A 44 -12.89 -35.06 34.04
CA VAL A 44 -12.55 -35.77 32.78
C VAL A 44 -11.26 -36.56 32.93
N GLU A 45 -10.27 -35.96 33.60
CA GLU A 45 -9.00 -36.58 33.97
C GLU A 45 -8.79 -36.32 35.48
N PRO A 46 -7.96 -37.10 36.20
CA PRO A 46 -7.80 -36.97 37.64
C PRO A 46 -7.49 -35.53 38.13
N THR A 47 -6.88 -34.69 37.28
CA THR A 47 -6.53 -33.31 37.60
C THR A 47 -7.28 -32.26 36.75
N ARG A 48 -8.21 -32.69 35.90
CA ARG A 48 -8.89 -31.83 34.92
C ARG A 48 -10.41 -31.90 35.04
N VAL A 49 -11.00 -30.75 35.28
CA VAL A 49 -12.45 -30.55 35.29
C VAL A 49 -12.85 -29.87 33.98
N ALA A 50 -13.89 -30.39 33.32
CA ALA A 50 -14.52 -29.74 32.19
C ALA A 50 -15.94 -29.32 32.57
N CYS A 51 -16.31 -28.10 32.22
CA CYS A 51 -17.62 -27.52 32.49
C CYS A 51 -18.22 -26.97 31.19
N GLU A 52 -19.54 -27.02 31.09
CA GLU A 52 -20.27 -26.47 29.95
C GLU A 52 -21.35 -25.47 30.41
N GLY A 53 -21.43 -24.32 29.76
CA GLY A 53 -22.53 -23.38 29.92
C GLY A 53 -22.58 -22.62 31.25
N LEU A 54 -21.46 -22.53 31.98
CA LEU A 54 -21.39 -21.85 33.28
C LEU A 54 -21.78 -20.38 33.22
N LEU A 55 -22.52 -19.92 34.24
CA LEU A 55 -22.84 -18.50 34.42
C LEU A 55 -21.99 -17.85 35.53
N ALA A 56 -21.55 -18.65 36.51
CA ALA A 56 -20.63 -18.27 37.57
C ALA A 56 -19.71 -19.45 37.93
N LEU A 57 -18.60 -19.15 38.63
CA LEU A 57 -17.59 -20.15 38.98
C LEU A 57 -17.94 -20.92 40.27
N ASP A 58 -18.94 -20.46 41.03
CA ASP A 58 -19.45 -21.11 42.25
C ASP A 58 -20.16 -22.45 41.98
N GLU A 59 -20.57 -22.70 40.74
CA GLU A 59 -21.16 -23.96 40.28
C GLU A 59 -20.13 -25.10 40.14
N VAL A 60 -18.82 -24.80 40.14
CA VAL A 60 -17.75 -25.78 39.84
C VAL A 60 -17.56 -26.77 41.00
N ALA A 61 -17.27 -26.28 42.21
CA ALA A 61 -16.97 -27.15 43.35
C ALA A 61 -18.12 -28.10 43.73
N PRO A 62 -19.40 -27.67 43.74
CA PRO A 62 -20.54 -28.56 44.02
C PRO A 62 -20.76 -29.66 42.97
N SER A 63 -20.20 -29.50 41.77
CA SER A 63 -20.40 -30.43 40.65
C SER A 63 -19.38 -31.58 40.62
N ILE A 64 -18.37 -31.56 41.49
CA ILE A 64 -17.30 -32.57 41.55
C ILE A 64 -17.10 -33.10 42.98
N PRO A 65 -16.60 -34.34 43.17
CA PRO A 65 -16.42 -34.92 44.50
C PRO A 65 -15.37 -34.17 45.34
N GLU A 66 -15.62 -33.97 46.63
CA GLU A 66 -14.75 -33.20 47.53
C GLU A 66 -13.33 -33.79 47.63
N GLU A 67 -13.19 -35.12 47.56
CA GLU A 67 -11.90 -35.80 47.59
C GLU A 67 -10.98 -35.43 46.42
N SER A 68 -11.54 -34.93 45.31
CA SER A 68 -10.78 -34.58 44.11
C SER A 68 -10.27 -33.14 44.12
N TRP A 69 -10.81 -32.27 44.98
CA TRP A 69 -10.56 -30.83 44.95
C TRP A 69 -9.08 -30.44 45.03
N SER A 70 -8.28 -31.15 45.84
CA SER A 70 -6.85 -30.88 45.99
C SER A 70 -6.00 -31.30 44.79
N GLU A 71 -6.52 -32.16 43.92
CA GLU A 71 -5.79 -32.69 42.76
C GLU A 71 -6.09 -31.90 41.48
N VAL A 72 -7.18 -31.13 41.45
CA VAL A 72 -7.57 -30.34 40.28
C VAL A 72 -6.55 -29.22 40.03
N THR A 73 -5.89 -29.30 38.87
CA THR A 73 -4.92 -28.29 38.40
C THR A 73 -5.45 -27.50 37.21
N THR A 74 -6.38 -28.07 36.46
CA THR A 74 -6.94 -27.49 35.23
C THR A 74 -8.46 -27.45 35.26
N LEU A 75 -9.00 -26.26 35.02
CA LEU A 75 -10.44 -26.04 34.83
C LEU A 75 -10.66 -25.57 33.38
N ALA A 76 -11.40 -26.37 32.62
CA ALA A 76 -11.80 -26.06 31.26
C ALA A 76 -13.29 -25.71 31.20
N ILE A 77 -13.62 -24.59 30.59
CA ILE A 77 -14.98 -24.04 30.53
C ILE A 77 -15.34 -23.86 29.06
N GLU A 78 -16.43 -24.45 28.65
CA GLU A 78 -16.96 -24.37 27.29
C GLU A 78 -18.29 -23.61 27.30
N ASN A 79 -18.48 -22.69 26.36
CA ASN A 79 -19.73 -21.93 26.19
C ASN A 79 -20.20 -21.17 27.45
N GLY A 80 -19.29 -20.82 28.37
CA GLY A 80 -19.62 -20.07 29.58
C GLY A 80 -20.02 -18.61 29.28
N ARG A 81 -20.92 -18.03 30.08
CA ARG A 81 -21.39 -16.64 29.92
C ARG A 81 -21.37 -15.89 31.23
N PHE A 82 -20.24 -15.26 31.52
CA PHE A 82 -19.97 -14.57 32.78
C PHE A 82 -20.20 -13.06 32.65
N LEU A 83 -21.19 -12.54 33.38
CA LEU A 83 -21.34 -11.08 33.53
C LEU A 83 -20.18 -10.49 34.35
N THR A 84 -19.70 -11.23 35.35
CA THR A 84 -18.54 -10.89 36.18
C THR A 84 -17.86 -12.18 36.60
N LEU A 85 -16.58 -12.32 36.30
CA LEU A 85 -15.76 -13.46 36.68
C LEU A 85 -14.87 -13.08 37.87
N THR A 86 -14.91 -13.88 38.93
CA THR A 86 -14.04 -13.76 40.12
C THR A 86 -13.48 -15.12 40.50
N LEU A 87 -12.21 -15.18 40.88
CA LEU A 87 -11.61 -16.42 41.39
C LEU A 87 -11.98 -16.70 42.86
N ASP A 88 -12.65 -15.77 43.54
CA ASP A 88 -13.12 -15.96 44.93
C ASP A 88 -14.03 -17.19 45.09
N ASP A 89 -14.67 -17.63 44.00
CA ASP A 89 -15.57 -18.79 43.95
C ASP A 89 -14.82 -20.13 43.81
N LEU A 90 -13.50 -20.10 43.58
CA LEU A 90 -12.66 -21.29 43.37
C LEU A 90 -11.74 -21.61 44.57
N LEU A 91 -12.08 -21.10 45.77
CA LEU A 91 -11.29 -21.31 46.99
C LEU A 91 -11.08 -22.78 47.35
N ASP A 92 -12.04 -23.63 46.99
CA ASP A 92 -12.01 -25.07 47.26
C ASP A 92 -10.97 -25.82 46.42
N LEU A 93 -10.42 -25.18 45.36
CA LEU A 93 -9.48 -25.79 44.42
C LEU A 93 -8.06 -25.19 44.57
N PRO A 94 -7.32 -25.49 45.66
CA PRO A 94 -6.08 -24.79 46.00
C PRO A 94 -4.91 -25.06 45.03
N SER A 95 -4.94 -26.19 44.31
CA SER A 95 -3.90 -26.59 43.35
C SER A 95 -4.16 -26.07 41.93
N LEU A 96 -5.28 -25.38 41.71
CA LEU A 96 -5.67 -24.89 40.39
C LEU A 96 -4.70 -23.80 39.94
N HIS A 97 -4.08 -24.01 38.78
CA HIS A 97 -3.16 -23.05 38.18
C HIS A 97 -3.41 -22.80 36.69
N THR A 98 -4.25 -23.62 36.04
CA THR A 98 -4.59 -23.49 34.62
C THR A 98 -6.08 -23.26 34.42
N LEU A 99 -6.43 -22.17 33.74
CA LEU A 99 -7.78 -21.91 33.27
C LEU A 99 -7.82 -22.00 31.75
N VAL A 100 -8.77 -22.77 31.23
CA VAL A 100 -9.06 -22.87 29.80
C VAL A 100 -10.48 -22.44 29.58
N PHE A 101 -10.68 -21.54 28.63
CA PHE A 101 -12.01 -21.12 28.21
C PHE A 101 -12.11 -21.35 26.70
N ASN A 102 -13.22 -21.94 26.29
CA ASN A 102 -13.55 -22.21 24.90
C ASN A 102 -14.89 -21.57 24.58
N GLN A 103 -14.95 -20.75 23.54
CA GLN A 103 -16.18 -20.12 23.07
C GLN A 103 -17.00 -19.46 24.20
N SER A 104 -16.30 -18.95 25.22
CA SER A 104 -16.92 -18.40 26.42
C SER A 104 -17.04 -16.88 26.31
N GLN A 105 -17.77 -16.22 27.21
CA GLN A 105 -17.93 -14.77 27.24
C GLN A 105 -17.72 -14.25 28.65
N VAL A 106 -16.86 -13.23 28.80
CA VAL A 106 -16.58 -12.61 30.10
C VAL A 106 -16.68 -11.10 29.96
N SER A 107 -17.77 -10.51 30.45
CA SER A 107 -17.97 -9.06 30.33
C SER A 107 -17.08 -8.26 31.28
N ARG A 108 -16.84 -8.76 32.50
CA ARG A 108 -16.06 -8.06 33.53
C ARG A 108 -15.22 -9.01 34.37
N TRP A 109 -14.01 -8.57 34.71
CA TRP A 109 -13.13 -9.23 35.65
C TRP A 109 -13.17 -8.51 37.00
N ALA A 110 -13.41 -9.27 38.07
CA ALA A 110 -13.29 -8.79 39.44
C ALA A 110 -11.94 -9.20 40.02
N VAL A 111 -11.39 -8.32 40.87
CA VAL A 111 -10.16 -8.62 41.61
C VAL A 111 -10.54 -9.48 42.82
N PRO A 112 -9.91 -10.66 43.02
CA PRO A 112 -10.18 -11.51 44.17
C PRO A 112 -9.99 -10.76 45.48
N THR A 113 -10.94 -10.95 46.40
CA THR A 113 -10.96 -10.28 47.71
C THR A 113 -10.65 -11.24 48.86
N ARG A 114 -10.84 -12.54 48.64
CA ARG A 114 -10.63 -13.59 49.63
C ARG A 114 -9.17 -14.05 49.61
N LYS A 115 -8.67 -14.49 50.76
CA LYS A 115 -7.33 -15.09 50.87
C LYS A 115 -7.42 -16.57 50.54
N GLY A 116 -6.34 -17.14 49.99
CA GLY A 116 -6.27 -18.56 49.64
C GLY A 116 -6.86 -18.91 48.27
N VAL A 117 -7.27 -17.90 47.50
CA VAL A 117 -7.71 -18.06 46.11
C VAL A 117 -6.58 -18.68 45.28
N PRO A 118 -6.88 -19.66 44.40
CA PRO A 118 -5.87 -20.30 43.56
C PRO A 118 -5.08 -19.29 42.74
N ALA A 119 -3.77 -19.52 42.65
CA ALA A 119 -2.85 -18.69 41.88
C ALA A 119 -2.76 -19.21 40.44
N VAL A 120 -3.68 -18.75 39.59
CA VAL A 120 -3.68 -19.09 38.16
C VAL A 120 -2.44 -18.51 37.48
N SER A 121 -1.58 -19.39 36.96
CA SER A 121 -0.35 -19.05 36.23
C SER A 121 -0.48 -19.21 34.71
N HIS A 122 -1.35 -20.10 34.24
CA HIS A 122 -1.60 -20.34 32.82
C HIS A 122 -3.04 -20.07 32.44
N LEU A 123 -3.24 -19.29 31.39
CA LEU A 123 -4.55 -18.98 30.86
C LEU A 123 -4.61 -19.26 29.36
N VAL A 124 -5.58 -20.08 28.96
CA VAL A 124 -5.80 -20.43 27.54
C VAL A 124 -7.15 -19.86 27.10
N LEU A 125 -7.10 -19.01 26.08
CA LEU A 125 -8.26 -18.41 25.46
C LEU A 125 -8.48 -18.98 24.05
N ARG A 126 -9.63 -19.63 23.79
CA ARG A 126 -10.01 -20.13 22.45
C ARG A 126 -11.26 -19.41 21.95
N GLU A 127 -11.19 -18.92 20.71
CA GLU A 127 -12.30 -18.30 19.97
C GLU A 127 -12.97 -17.14 20.72
N CYS A 128 -12.45 -15.93 20.50
CA CYS A 128 -12.68 -14.72 21.29
C CYS A 128 -14.11 -14.38 21.78
N TRP A 129 -14.14 -13.64 22.88
CA TRP A 129 -15.20 -13.74 23.91
C TRP A 129 -16.01 -12.47 24.16
N ASP A 130 -15.71 -11.38 23.47
CA ASP A 130 -16.49 -10.16 23.67
C ASP A 130 -17.79 -10.24 22.85
N ALA A 131 -18.91 -10.01 23.56
CA ALA A 131 -20.25 -10.37 23.12
C ALA A 131 -20.81 -9.47 22.02
N GLU A 132 -20.24 -8.26 21.84
CA GLU A 132 -20.77 -7.27 20.90
C GLU A 132 -20.01 -7.27 19.55
N ASP A 133 -18.67 -7.37 19.55
CA ASP A 133 -17.86 -7.14 18.34
C ASP A 133 -16.87 -8.27 18.00
N GLN A 134 -16.91 -9.42 18.67
CA GLN A 134 -15.98 -10.56 18.45
C GLN A 134 -14.48 -10.18 18.60
N THR A 135 -14.21 -9.09 19.32
CA THR A 135 -12.85 -8.65 19.63
C THR A 135 -12.40 -9.19 20.99
N LEU A 136 -11.10 -9.24 21.23
CA LEU A 136 -10.55 -9.44 22.57
C LEU A 136 -9.60 -8.30 22.90
N SER A 137 -9.90 -7.62 23.99
CA SER A 137 -9.03 -6.61 24.59
C SER A 137 -8.66 -7.06 25.99
N LEU A 138 -7.36 -7.17 26.27
CA LEU A 138 -6.90 -7.43 27.63
C LEU A 138 -7.06 -6.16 28.45
N THR A 139 -7.58 -6.29 29.67
CA THR A 139 -7.84 -5.13 30.55
C THR A 139 -6.96 -5.18 31.79
N ARG A 140 -6.64 -4.01 32.37
CA ARG A 140 -5.91 -3.94 33.65
C ARG A 140 -6.62 -4.71 34.77
N LYS A 141 -7.96 -4.69 34.81
CA LYS A 141 -8.74 -5.43 35.82
C LYS A 141 -8.57 -6.94 35.68
N MET A 142 -8.51 -7.47 34.46
CA MET A 142 -8.20 -8.87 34.20
C MET A 142 -6.81 -9.22 34.74
N MET A 143 -5.79 -8.42 34.40
CA MET A 143 -4.42 -8.64 34.88
C MET A 143 -4.31 -8.59 36.41
N LEU A 144 -5.05 -7.68 37.06
CA LEU A 144 -5.14 -7.61 38.52
C LEU A 144 -5.91 -8.79 39.13
N GLY A 145 -6.94 -9.27 38.45
CA GLY A 145 -7.73 -10.44 38.88
C GLY A 145 -6.94 -11.74 38.80
N LEU A 146 -6.01 -11.83 37.84
CA LEU A 146 -5.10 -12.94 37.61
C LEU A 146 -3.66 -12.57 37.97
N LYS A 147 -3.43 -12.07 39.19
CA LYS A 147 -2.11 -11.55 39.61
C LYS A 147 -0.96 -12.57 39.49
N GLY A 148 -1.26 -13.86 39.51
CA GLY A 148 -0.27 -14.95 39.39
C GLY A 148 0.12 -15.31 37.95
N LEU A 149 -0.48 -14.66 36.95
CA LEU A 149 -0.40 -15.08 35.56
C LEU A 149 1.03 -14.95 35.00
N GLU A 150 1.49 -16.01 34.35
CA GLU A 150 2.83 -16.12 33.76
C GLU A 150 2.76 -16.35 32.26
N GLU A 151 1.77 -17.12 31.80
CA GLU A 151 1.55 -17.40 30.39
C GLU A 151 0.09 -17.18 29.98
N ILE A 152 -0.09 -16.52 28.84
CA ILE A 152 -1.38 -16.43 28.15
C ILE A 152 -1.22 -17.06 26.77
N GLN A 153 -2.09 -18.02 26.44
CA GLN A 153 -2.23 -18.56 25.10
C GLN A 153 -3.57 -18.12 24.51
N ILE A 154 -3.55 -17.49 23.34
CA ILE A 154 -4.71 -17.00 22.61
C ILE A 154 -4.77 -17.75 21.28
N LEU A 155 -5.89 -18.41 21.02
CA LEU A 155 -6.10 -19.30 19.88
C LEU A 155 -7.33 -18.84 19.09
N ASP A 156 -7.14 -18.62 17.80
CA ASP A 156 -8.20 -18.34 16.81
C ASP A 156 -9.13 -17.19 17.21
N CYS A 157 -8.53 -16.12 17.75
CA CYS A 157 -9.24 -14.89 18.02
C CYS A 157 -9.51 -14.10 16.74
N LEU A 158 -10.77 -13.81 16.42
CA LEU A 158 -11.07 -13.04 15.20
C LEU A 158 -10.34 -11.70 15.16
N LEU A 159 -10.39 -10.93 16.24
CA LEU A 159 -9.69 -9.66 16.36
C LEU A 159 -9.11 -9.42 17.75
N LEU A 160 -7.80 -9.26 17.84
CA LEU A 160 -7.06 -9.06 19.08
C LEU A 160 -6.47 -7.63 19.14
N ASN A 161 -6.89 -6.86 20.14
CA ASN A 161 -6.38 -5.52 20.40
C ASN A 161 -5.56 -5.51 21.70
N LEU A 162 -4.24 -5.43 21.56
CA LEU A 162 -3.30 -5.44 22.67
C LEU A 162 -2.71 -4.06 22.92
N GLU A 163 -2.70 -3.66 24.19
CA GLU A 163 -2.04 -2.46 24.66
C GLU A 163 -0.85 -2.81 25.54
N PHE A 164 0.32 -2.28 25.19
CA PHE A 164 1.57 -2.50 25.95
C PHE A 164 1.42 -2.14 27.43
N SER A 165 0.75 -1.03 27.72
CA SER A 165 0.57 -0.52 29.09
C SER A 165 -0.23 -1.47 30.00
N VAL A 166 -1.11 -2.30 29.43
CA VAL A 166 -1.88 -3.30 30.19
C VAL A 166 -1.00 -4.50 30.52
N LEU A 167 -0.16 -4.91 29.57
CA LEU A 167 0.71 -6.08 29.71
C LEU A 167 1.92 -5.81 30.63
N GLU A 168 2.33 -4.55 30.77
CA GLU A 168 3.46 -4.13 31.63
C GLU A 168 3.04 -3.80 33.07
N ALA A 169 1.74 -3.67 33.36
CA ALA A 169 1.24 -2.96 34.54
C ALA A 169 1.58 -3.53 35.92
N GLU A 170 1.95 -4.80 36.08
CA GLU A 170 2.09 -5.44 37.41
C GLU A 170 3.32 -6.35 37.53
N LYS A 171 3.46 -7.32 36.61
CA LYS A 171 4.61 -8.21 36.42
C LYS A 171 4.64 -8.56 34.93
N PRO A 172 5.78 -8.46 34.23
CA PRO A 172 5.81 -8.82 32.82
C PRO A 172 5.42 -10.30 32.69
N LEU A 173 4.41 -10.57 31.88
CA LEU A 173 4.12 -11.93 31.39
C LEU A 173 5.43 -12.57 30.92
N GLN A 174 5.64 -13.83 31.31
CA GLN A 174 6.81 -14.57 30.85
C GLN A 174 6.64 -14.93 29.38
N LEU A 175 5.42 -15.31 28.99
CA LEU A 175 5.13 -15.71 27.62
C LEU A 175 3.69 -15.34 27.21
N LEU A 176 3.56 -14.73 26.04
CA LEU A 176 2.30 -14.53 25.34
C LEU A 176 2.33 -15.31 24.02
N ARG A 177 1.45 -16.30 23.88
CA ARG A 177 1.34 -17.13 22.68
C ARG A 177 0.07 -16.77 21.92
N ILE A 178 0.20 -16.44 20.65
CA ILE A 178 -0.90 -16.10 19.76
C ILE A 178 -0.84 -17.05 18.57
N GLU A 179 -1.91 -17.80 18.35
CA GLU A 179 -2.04 -18.70 17.22
C GLU A 179 -3.33 -18.39 16.46
N GLY A 180 -3.19 -18.26 15.14
CA GLY A 180 -4.30 -17.91 14.25
C GLY A 180 -4.79 -16.47 14.48
N GLY A 181 -6.00 -16.21 13.98
CA GLY A 181 -6.69 -14.94 14.22
C GLY A 181 -6.13 -13.71 13.52
N SER A 182 -6.55 -12.53 14.01
CA SER A 182 -6.09 -11.24 13.48
C SER A 182 -5.71 -10.25 14.58
N LEU A 183 -4.59 -9.56 14.38
CA LEU A 183 -4.04 -8.56 15.32
C LEU A 183 -4.24 -7.14 14.78
N VAL A 184 -4.58 -6.19 15.65
CA VAL A 184 -4.62 -4.78 15.26
C VAL A 184 -3.21 -4.27 14.94
N CYS A 185 -2.96 -3.95 13.67
CA CYS A 185 -1.64 -3.53 13.19
C CYS A 185 -1.54 -2.02 13.02
N LYS A 186 -0.77 -1.37 13.90
CA LYS A 186 -0.51 0.08 13.93
C LYS A 186 0.88 0.37 14.49
N ASN A 187 1.40 1.58 14.25
CA ASN A 187 2.71 2.00 14.78
C ASN A 187 2.81 1.84 16.30
N GLY A 188 1.72 2.06 17.04
CA GLY A 188 1.66 1.85 18.49
C GLY A 188 1.85 0.40 18.95
N ASN A 189 1.79 -0.58 18.04
CA ASN A 189 1.98 -2.01 18.33
C ASN A 189 3.38 -2.51 17.92
N LEU A 190 4.29 -1.64 17.47
CA LEU A 190 5.64 -2.04 17.06
C LEU A 190 6.46 -2.68 18.20
N TRP A 191 6.09 -2.45 19.47
CA TRP A 191 6.68 -3.14 20.62
C TRP A 191 6.57 -4.67 20.52
N MET A 192 5.56 -5.20 19.82
CA MET A 192 5.39 -6.65 19.64
C MET A 192 6.56 -7.26 18.88
N LEU A 193 7.18 -6.52 17.96
CA LEU A 193 8.38 -6.99 17.25
C LEU A 193 9.58 -7.11 18.19
N PHE A 194 9.70 -6.22 19.18
CA PHE A 194 10.73 -6.31 20.20
C PHE A 194 10.50 -7.50 21.13
N TRP A 195 9.25 -7.77 21.51
CA TRP A 195 8.90 -8.96 22.30
C TRP A 195 9.12 -10.27 21.54
N LEU A 196 8.93 -10.26 20.21
CA LEU A 196 9.23 -11.41 19.37
C LEU A 196 10.74 -11.69 19.36
N GLU A 197 11.55 -10.63 19.24
CA GLU A 197 13.01 -10.72 19.29
C GLU A 197 13.52 -11.19 20.67
N SER A 198 12.84 -10.82 21.77
CA SER A 198 13.20 -11.24 23.13
C SER A 198 12.63 -12.59 23.56
N GLY A 199 11.72 -13.19 22.78
CA GLY A 199 11.04 -14.44 23.10
C GLY A 199 9.90 -14.32 24.12
N GLN A 200 9.49 -13.09 24.48
CA GLN A 200 8.35 -12.84 25.39
C GLN A 200 6.99 -13.03 24.72
N ILE A 201 6.94 -12.96 23.39
CA ILE A 201 5.74 -13.28 22.61
C ILE A 201 6.09 -14.26 21.50
N SER A 202 5.18 -15.17 21.18
CA SER A 202 5.24 -16.01 19.99
C SER A 202 3.95 -15.85 19.20
N VAL A 203 4.06 -15.54 17.91
CA VAL A 203 2.93 -15.35 16.99
C VAL A 203 3.05 -16.38 15.87
N SER A 204 1.99 -17.13 15.59
CA SER A 204 1.99 -18.14 14.53
C SER A 204 2.03 -17.54 13.13
N ALA A 205 2.44 -18.32 12.14
CA ALA A 205 2.65 -17.84 10.77
C ALA A 205 1.35 -17.47 10.05
N ASP A 206 0.24 -18.07 10.47
CA ASP A 206 -1.12 -17.86 9.97
C ASP A 206 -1.85 -16.69 10.64
N THR A 207 -1.29 -16.10 11.70
CA THR A 207 -1.85 -14.87 12.28
C THR A 207 -1.75 -13.70 11.29
N THR A 208 -2.89 -13.03 11.09
CA THR A 208 -3.02 -11.92 10.14
C THR A 208 -3.05 -10.56 10.84
N CYS A 209 -2.95 -9.50 10.07
CA CYS A 209 -3.25 -8.15 10.51
C CYS A 209 -4.70 -7.78 10.21
N PHE A 210 -5.28 -6.99 11.11
CA PHE A 210 -6.53 -6.29 10.91
C PHE A 210 -6.29 -4.78 11.02
N ARG A 211 -6.77 -4.04 10.03
CA ARG A 211 -6.96 -2.59 10.12
C ARG A 211 -7.74 -2.14 8.92
N HIS A 212 -8.93 -1.60 9.16
CA HIS A 212 -9.71 -0.95 8.12
C HIS A 212 -9.55 0.57 8.21
N THR A 213 -9.11 1.21 7.13
CA THR A 213 -9.11 2.67 7.00
C THR A 213 -9.90 3.07 5.77
N THR A 214 -10.87 3.96 5.95
CA THR A 214 -11.65 4.52 4.84
C THR A 214 -11.11 5.91 4.56
N SER A 215 -10.58 6.15 3.36
CA SER A 215 -10.10 7.46 2.94
C SER A 215 -10.54 7.73 1.52
N LEU A 216 -11.17 8.88 1.28
CA LEU A 216 -11.58 9.35 -0.06
C LEU A 216 -12.39 8.31 -0.86
N GLY A 217 -13.23 7.52 -0.20
CA GLY A 217 -14.10 6.52 -0.84
C GLY A 217 -13.43 5.18 -1.19
N PHE A 218 -12.14 5.01 -0.88
CA PHE A 218 -11.44 3.73 -1.02
C PHE A 218 -11.29 3.04 0.35
N SER A 219 -11.56 1.74 0.38
CA SER A 219 -11.21 0.88 1.52
C SER A 219 -9.73 0.49 1.39
N LEU A 220 -8.93 0.93 2.35
CA LEU A 220 -7.54 0.54 2.50
C LEU A 220 -7.44 -0.34 3.73
N SER A 221 -6.97 -1.57 3.53
CA SER A 221 -6.99 -2.57 4.59
C SER A 221 -5.70 -3.37 4.67
N PHE A 222 -5.38 -3.84 5.88
CA PHE A 222 -4.38 -4.88 6.13
C PHE A 222 -4.99 -6.28 6.23
N ASP A 223 -6.32 -6.39 6.17
CA ASP A 223 -7.04 -7.61 6.48
C ASP A 223 -6.57 -8.78 5.61
N GLY A 224 -6.40 -9.94 6.25
CA GLY A 224 -5.94 -11.17 5.60
C GLY A 224 -4.45 -11.22 5.25
N HIS A 225 -3.67 -10.18 5.55
CA HIS A 225 -2.22 -10.18 5.29
C HIS A 225 -1.42 -10.66 6.50
N PRO A 226 -0.30 -11.38 6.32
CA PRO A 226 0.49 -11.92 7.44
C PRO A 226 1.00 -10.84 8.39
N PHE A 227 0.83 -11.05 9.70
CA PHE A 227 1.17 -10.10 10.75
C PHE A 227 2.62 -9.58 10.65
N LEU A 228 3.58 -10.50 10.60
CA LEU A 228 5.01 -10.17 10.57
C LEU A 228 5.40 -9.34 9.34
N ARG A 229 4.74 -9.58 8.19
CA ARG A 229 5.00 -8.84 6.96
C ARG A 229 4.56 -7.38 7.10
N ILE A 230 3.33 -7.15 7.54
CA ILE A 230 2.78 -5.80 7.70
C ILE A 230 3.52 -5.03 8.79
N MET A 231 3.76 -5.65 9.94
CA MET A 231 4.52 -5.02 11.03
C MET A 231 5.95 -4.68 10.61
N GLY A 232 6.57 -5.50 9.74
CA GLY A 232 7.84 -5.20 9.10
C GLY A 232 7.79 -3.92 8.26
N TYR A 233 6.78 -3.76 7.42
CA TYR A 233 6.58 -2.52 6.65
C TYR A 233 6.37 -1.31 7.55
N LEU A 234 5.59 -1.44 8.63
CA LEU A 234 5.38 -0.36 9.60
C LEU A 234 6.70 0.01 10.33
N LYS A 235 7.50 -0.97 10.75
CA LYS A 235 8.81 -0.74 11.40
C LYS A 235 9.75 0.02 10.47
N GLU A 236 9.84 -0.41 9.22
CA GLU A 236 10.68 0.23 8.21
C GLU A 236 10.22 1.66 7.89
N ALA A 237 8.90 1.86 7.74
CA ALA A 237 8.29 3.16 7.51
C ALA A 237 8.65 4.19 8.58
N VAL A 238 8.62 3.77 9.85
CA VAL A 238 8.98 4.64 10.98
C VAL A 238 10.48 4.88 11.04
N ARG A 239 11.30 3.84 10.81
CA ARG A 239 12.77 3.92 10.91
C ARG A 239 13.38 4.84 9.86
N ASP A 240 12.94 4.70 8.60
CA ASP A 240 13.60 5.33 7.45
C ASP A 240 12.89 6.61 6.97
N CYS A 241 11.90 7.09 7.74
CA CYS A 241 11.17 8.31 7.38
C CYS A 241 12.09 9.54 7.49
N PRO A 242 12.18 10.39 6.44
CA PRO A 242 12.91 11.64 6.53
C PRO A 242 12.33 12.54 7.61
N ARG A 243 13.19 13.26 8.34
CA ARG A 243 12.77 14.18 9.41
C ARG A 243 11.81 15.28 8.95
N VAL A 244 11.91 15.69 7.69
CA VAL A 244 11.03 16.70 7.08
C VAL A 244 9.66 16.15 6.68
N CYS A 245 9.47 14.83 6.77
CA CYS A 245 8.28 14.14 6.31
C CYS A 245 7.55 13.44 7.47
N SER A 246 6.28 13.13 7.24
CA SER A 246 5.49 12.19 8.02
C SER A 246 5.18 10.99 7.15
N CYS A 247 5.60 9.79 7.55
CA CYS A 247 5.44 8.57 6.76
C CYS A 247 4.38 7.66 7.36
N GLU A 248 3.53 7.08 6.51
CA GLU A 248 2.43 6.22 6.93
C GLU A 248 2.20 5.09 5.92
N VAL A 249 2.03 3.86 6.42
CA VAL A 249 1.49 2.76 5.62
C VAL A 249 -0.01 2.70 5.89
N ARG A 250 -0.83 2.93 4.86
CA ARG A 250 -2.30 3.00 5.01
C ARG A 250 -3.03 1.70 4.69
N GLY A 251 -2.40 0.81 3.93
CA GLY A 251 -3.04 -0.43 3.49
C GLY A 251 -2.14 -1.22 2.56
N MET A 252 -2.75 -2.17 1.87
CA MET A 252 -2.10 -3.00 0.85
C MET A 252 -2.66 -2.69 -0.54
N LYS A 253 -1.79 -2.68 -1.54
CA LYS A 253 -2.17 -2.64 -2.95
C LYS A 253 -2.59 -4.04 -3.41
N SER A 254 -3.30 -4.10 -4.54
CA SER A 254 -3.73 -5.37 -5.17
C SER A 254 -2.56 -6.31 -5.52
N ASN A 255 -1.37 -5.76 -5.78
CA ASN A 255 -0.16 -6.54 -6.05
C ASN A 255 0.57 -7.04 -4.78
N GLY A 256 -0.01 -6.85 -3.59
CA GLY A 256 0.56 -7.31 -2.32
C GLY A 256 1.68 -6.43 -1.76
N MET A 257 1.94 -5.27 -2.36
CA MET A 257 2.87 -4.25 -1.84
C MET A 257 2.15 -3.27 -0.90
N PRO A 258 2.85 -2.68 0.09
CA PRO A 258 2.22 -1.70 0.96
C PRO A 258 1.91 -0.41 0.19
N LEU A 259 0.78 0.21 0.55
CA LEU A 259 0.45 1.57 0.13
C LEU A 259 1.03 2.53 1.15
N GLN A 260 2.26 2.98 0.88
CA GLN A 260 3.03 3.84 1.76
C GLN A 260 3.12 5.27 1.23
N TYR A 261 2.86 6.21 2.14
CA TYR A 261 2.83 7.65 1.94
C TYR A 261 4.03 8.29 2.65
N ALA A 262 4.64 9.29 2.02
CA ALA A 262 5.56 10.22 2.63
C ALA A 262 5.04 11.65 2.40
N ALA A 263 4.55 12.29 3.47
CA ALA A 263 3.95 13.61 3.47
C ALA A 263 4.94 14.67 3.96
N CYS A 264 5.43 15.52 3.05
CA CYS A 264 6.47 16.53 3.28
C CYS A 264 6.02 17.94 2.85
N GLU A 265 4.70 18.19 2.83
CA GLU A 265 4.10 19.43 2.34
C GLU A 265 4.32 20.63 3.30
N GLY A 266 4.43 21.84 2.74
CA GLY A 266 4.45 23.08 3.52
C GLY A 266 5.67 23.24 4.43
N ARG A 267 6.78 22.56 4.13
CA ARG A 267 7.98 22.52 4.98
C ARG A 267 9.06 23.53 4.54
N GLY A 268 8.85 24.22 3.43
CA GLY A 268 9.82 25.16 2.85
C GLY A 268 11.10 24.48 2.36
N VAL A 269 11.07 23.17 2.06
CA VAL A 269 12.25 22.46 1.56
C VAL A 269 12.60 22.92 0.15
N THR A 270 13.90 23.00 -0.15
CA THR A 270 14.40 23.41 -1.47
C THR A 270 14.93 22.24 -2.30
N THR A 271 15.11 21.07 -1.67
CA THR A 271 15.63 19.86 -2.30
C THR A 271 14.81 18.64 -1.87
N LEU A 272 14.83 17.61 -2.72
CA LEU A 272 14.20 16.32 -2.44
C LEU A 272 14.95 15.56 -1.32
N PRO A 273 14.26 14.78 -0.46
CA PRO A 273 14.92 13.92 0.53
C PRO A 273 15.86 12.88 -0.11
N LEU A 274 17.07 12.70 0.40
CA LEU A 274 18.01 11.71 -0.15
C LEU A 274 17.59 10.26 0.13
N THR A 275 16.85 10.05 1.21
CA THR A 275 16.36 8.74 1.64
C THR A 275 14.84 8.77 1.72
N LEU A 276 14.20 7.66 1.40
CA LEU A 276 12.79 7.40 1.63
C LEU A 276 12.67 5.96 2.15
N PRO A 277 11.64 5.62 2.93
CA PRO A 277 11.31 4.21 3.18
C PRO A 277 11.20 3.45 1.86
N ARG A 278 11.72 2.23 1.79
CA ARG A 278 11.93 1.50 0.53
C ARG A 278 10.65 1.35 -0.28
N PHE A 279 9.53 1.15 0.40
CA PHE A 279 8.24 0.88 -0.24
C PHE A 279 7.36 2.12 -0.42
N THR A 280 7.93 3.32 -0.27
CA THR A 280 7.22 4.58 -0.51
C THR A 280 6.65 4.58 -1.92
N SER A 281 5.33 4.71 -1.99
CA SER A 281 4.57 4.69 -3.25
C SER A 281 3.94 6.03 -3.59
N GLN A 282 3.73 6.89 -2.59
CA GLN A 282 3.19 8.22 -2.78
C GLN A 282 4.01 9.24 -2.01
N LEU A 283 4.53 10.23 -2.73
CA LEU A 283 5.34 11.31 -2.16
C LEU A 283 4.64 12.64 -2.36
N TYR A 284 4.42 13.37 -1.27
CA TYR A 284 3.75 14.67 -1.28
C TYR A 284 4.71 15.76 -0.84
N LEU A 285 4.90 16.74 -1.72
CA LEU A 285 5.85 17.85 -1.57
C LEU A 285 5.19 19.18 -1.96
N THR A 286 3.87 19.27 -1.87
CA THR A 286 3.10 20.48 -2.17
C THR A 286 3.54 21.67 -1.30
N ASP A 287 3.49 22.89 -1.85
CA ASP A 287 3.76 24.14 -1.13
C ASP A 287 5.17 24.18 -0.51
N ASN A 288 6.19 23.91 -1.33
CA ASN A 288 7.59 23.97 -0.95
C ASN A 288 8.36 24.90 -1.90
N ASN A 289 9.69 24.96 -1.76
CA ASN A 289 10.57 25.83 -2.53
C ASN A 289 11.53 25.03 -3.42
N ILE A 290 11.11 23.85 -3.89
CA ILE A 290 11.96 22.95 -4.68
C ILE A 290 12.19 23.55 -6.06
N THR A 291 13.44 23.55 -6.51
CA THR A 291 13.84 24.05 -7.83
C THR A 291 14.41 22.96 -8.74
N ASP A 292 14.98 21.90 -8.15
CA ASP A 292 15.69 20.81 -8.85
C ASP A 292 14.97 19.47 -8.70
N LEU A 293 14.94 18.69 -9.79
CA LEU A 293 14.33 17.35 -9.84
C LEU A 293 15.32 16.23 -10.15
N ASP A 294 16.61 16.52 -10.32
CA ASP A 294 17.60 15.50 -10.71
C ASP A 294 17.63 14.33 -9.71
N THR A 295 17.45 14.62 -8.42
CA THR A 295 17.37 13.59 -7.38
C THR A 295 16.18 12.64 -7.58
N LEU A 296 15.03 13.12 -8.06
CA LEU A 296 13.87 12.27 -8.36
C LEU A 296 14.20 11.25 -9.46
N PHE A 297 14.97 11.68 -10.46
CA PHE A 297 15.25 10.89 -11.65
C PHE A 297 16.43 9.93 -11.48
N THR A 298 17.40 10.28 -10.64
CA THR A 298 18.67 9.55 -10.49
C THR A 298 18.73 8.65 -9.26
N ASN A 299 17.94 8.93 -8.22
CA ASN A 299 18.02 8.19 -6.96
C ASN A 299 17.12 6.94 -6.98
N GLU A 300 17.73 5.77 -6.75
CA GLU A 300 17.03 4.48 -6.78
C GLU A 300 15.91 4.35 -5.74
N ASN A 301 15.96 5.12 -4.64
CA ASN A 301 14.93 5.13 -3.60
C ASN A 301 13.56 5.62 -4.11
N TYR A 302 13.51 6.29 -5.26
CA TYR A 302 12.30 6.84 -5.86
C TYR A 302 11.63 5.88 -6.86
N ARG A 303 12.23 4.70 -7.13
CA ARG A 303 11.75 3.77 -8.16
C ARG A 303 10.37 3.17 -7.89
N ASN A 304 9.94 3.09 -6.63
CA ASN A 304 8.65 2.48 -6.24
C ASN A 304 7.48 3.47 -6.17
N LEU A 305 7.73 4.75 -6.51
CA LEU A 305 6.72 5.79 -6.47
C LEU A 305 5.74 5.63 -7.62
N ASP A 306 4.45 5.54 -7.30
CA ASP A 306 3.36 5.63 -8.27
C ASP A 306 2.86 7.07 -8.38
N HIS A 307 2.98 7.88 -7.31
CA HIS A 307 2.48 9.25 -7.26
C HIS A 307 3.52 10.19 -6.64
N VAL A 308 3.75 11.33 -7.29
CA VAL A 308 4.64 12.39 -6.83
C VAL A 308 3.95 13.74 -7.00
N ILE A 309 3.61 14.38 -5.89
CA ILE A 309 2.90 15.65 -5.89
C ILE A 309 3.88 16.79 -5.58
N LEU A 310 4.24 17.57 -6.60
CA LEU A 310 5.20 18.69 -6.57
C LEU A 310 4.51 20.03 -6.85
N LYS A 311 3.20 20.11 -6.62
CA LYS A 311 2.40 21.31 -6.86
C LYS A 311 2.91 22.50 -6.04
N ASN A 312 2.82 23.72 -6.56
CA ASN A 312 3.19 24.95 -5.85
C ASN A 312 4.65 24.91 -5.34
N ASN A 313 5.59 24.70 -6.26
CA ASN A 313 7.03 24.76 -6.02
C ASN A 313 7.67 25.82 -6.93
N GLN A 314 9.00 25.82 -7.06
CA GLN A 314 9.77 26.79 -7.84
C GLN A 314 10.52 26.12 -9.00
N ILE A 315 10.02 24.99 -9.49
CA ILE A 315 10.68 24.20 -10.54
C ILE A 315 10.55 24.95 -11.87
N SER A 316 11.68 25.29 -12.50
CA SER A 316 11.71 26.03 -13.77
C SER A 316 12.27 25.23 -14.95
N TYR A 317 12.90 24.08 -14.68
CA TYR A 317 13.56 23.26 -15.68
C TYR A 317 13.46 21.76 -15.35
N ILE A 318 13.44 20.93 -16.39
CA ILE A 318 13.50 19.46 -16.30
C ILE A 318 14.49 18.97 -17.36
N ASP A 319 15.51 18.25 -16.93
CA ASP A 319 16.43 17.56 -17.84
C ASP A 319 15.70 16.40 -18.53
N GLY A 320 15.56 16.49 -19.85
CA GLY A 320 14.82 15.50 -20.64
C GLY A 320 15.47 14.12 -20.68
N ASP A 321 16.81 14.05 -20.65
CA ASP A 321 17.53 12.77 -20.69
C ASP A 321 17.42 12.05 -19.35
N LEU A 322 17.57 12.77 -18.23
CA LEU A 322 17.33 12.21 -16.90
C LEU A 322 15.88 11.75 -16.76
N PHE A 323 14.92 12.56 -17.22
CA PHE A 323 13.51 12.21 -17.18
C PHE A 323 13.19 10.98 -18.03
N TYR A 324 13.68 10.89 -19.27
CA TYR A 324 13.50 9.70 -20.13
C TYR A 324 14.10 8.45 -19.47
N ASN A 325 15.33 8.54 -18.96
CA ASN A 325 16.00 7.42 -18.29
C ASN A 325 15.25 6.96 -17.04
N PHE A 326 14.70 7.90 -16.27
CA PHE A 326 13.84 7.58 -15.15
C PHE A 326 12.59 6.82 -15.59
N LEU A 327 11.87 7.32 -16.60
CA LEU A 327 10.64 6.68 -17.08
C LEU A 327 10.87 5.31 -17.70
N LYS A 328 11.91 5.15 -18.53
CA LYS A 328 12.26 3.90 -19.21
C LYS A 328 12.57 2.76 -18.25
N ASN A 329 13.20 3.06 -17.11
CA ASN A 329 13.66 2.05 -16.16
C ASN A 329 12.59 1.64 -15.13
N ARG A 330 11.32 2.03 -15.35
CA ARG A 330 10.22 1.72 -14.44
C ARG A 330 9.43 0.52 -14.92
N SER A 331 8.90 -0.22 -13.96
CA SER A 331 8.03 -1.39 -14.19
C SER A 331 6.54 -1.07 -14.08
N HIS A 332 6.19 0.18 -13.76
CA HIS A 332 4.83 0.63 -13.48
C HIS A 332 4.66 2.13 -13.76
N ASN A 333 3.41 2.53 -13.98
CA ASN A 333 3.03 3.92 -14.24
C ASN A 333 3.44 4.84 -13.09
N ILE A 334 3.77 6.09 -13.42
CA ILE A 334 3.88 7.17 -12.44
C ILE A 334 2.94 8.32 -12.79
N HIS A 335 2.37 8.93 -11.76
CA HIS A 335 1.67 10.20 -11.83
C HIS A 335 2.52 11.28 -11.15
N ILE A 336 2.95 12.27 -11.92
CA ILE A 336 3.69 13.43 -11.42
C ILE A 336 2.82 14.68 -11.55
N ASN A 337 2.60 15.40 -10.45
CA ASN A 337 1.90 16.68 -10.47
C ASN A 337 2.89 17.83 -10.32
N LEU A 338 3.12 18.56 -11.41
CA LEU A 338 3.99 19.73 -11.49
C LEU A 338 3.19 21.03 -11.62
N SER A 339 1.90 21.02 -11.25
CA SER A 339 1.04 22.20 -11.37
C SER A 339 1.59 23.38 -10.58
N ASN A 340 1.38 24.60 -11.08
CA ASN A 340 1.75 25.84 -10.38
C ASN A 340 3.24 25.91 -10.01
N ASN A 341 4.10 25.63 -10.98
CA ASN A 341 5.54 25.82 -10.88
C ASN A 341 5.98 26.96 -11.81
N ARG A 342 7.26 26.99 -12.21
CA ARG A 342 7.86 28.03 -13.07
C ARG A 342 8.32 27.46 -14.42
N LEU A 343 7.77 26.33 -14.84
CA LEU A 343 8.15 25.68 -16.10
C LEU A 343 7.73 26.51 -17.31
N ARG A 344 8.65 26.69 -18.24
CA ARG A 344 8.38 27.33 -19.54
C ARG A 344 8.29 26.33 -20.68
N THR A 345 9.02 25.21 -20.58
CA THR A 345 9.03 24.11 -21.55
C THR A 345 8.99 22.77 -20.80
N PHE A 346 8.66 21.69 -21.52
CA PHE A 346 8.59 20.34 -20.96
C PHE A 346 9.12 19.32 -21.98
N PRO A 347 9.91 18.30 -21.58
CA PRO A 347 10.48 17.30 -22.49
C PRO A 347 9.43 16.27 -22.94
N VAL A 348 8.49 16.70 -23.78
CA VAL A 348 7.38 15.87 -24.29
C VAL A 348 7.89 14.63 -25.04
N TRP A 349 8.98 14.77 -25.79
CA TRP A 349 9.65 13.67 -26.50
C TRP A 349 9.96 12.47 -25.60
N ALA A 350 10.30 12.70 -24.32
CA ALA A 350 10.66 11.64 -23.38
C ALA A 350 9.47 10.73 -23.08
N LEU A 351 8.28 11.31 -22.88
CA LEU A 351 7.04 10.55 -22.70
C LEU A 351 6.65 9.81 -23.97
N ARG A 352 6.72 10.47 -25.14
CA ARG A 352 6.41 9.85 -26.44
C ARG A 352 7.27 8.63 -26.68
N LYS A 353 8.59 8.76 -26.50
CA LYS A 353 9.54 7.69 -26.74
C LYS A 353 9.31 6.47 -25.84
N VAL A 354 9.05 6.67 -24.55
CA VAL A 354 8.70 5.54 -23.64
C VAL A 354 7.38 4.89 -24.03
N HIS A 355 6.41 5.67 -24.48
CA HIS A 355 5.13 5.14 -24.95
C HIS A 355 5.30 4.31 -26.24
N GLU A 356 6.10 4.77 -27.20
CA GLU A 356 6.46 4.05 -28.43
C GLU A 356 7.24 2.77 -28.13
N ASP A 357 8.31 2.85 -27.33
CA ASP A 357 9.11 1.69 -26.89
C ASP A 357 8.22 0.63 -26.18
N GLY A 358 7.18 1.07 -25.47
CA GLY A 358 6.20 0.21 -24.79
C GLY A 358 5.21 -0.51 -25.71
N LYS A 359 4.83 0.10 -26.85
CA LYS A 359 3.93 -0.53 -27.85
C LYS A 359 4.55 -1.79 -28.43
N ASP A 360 5.87 -1.78 -28.66
CA ASP A 360 6.60 -2.93 -29.21
C ASP A 360 6.73 -4.10 -28.23
N THR A 361 6.54 -3.85 -26.93
CA THR A 361 6.75 -4.84 -25.85
C THR A 361 5.46 -5.32 -25.17
N ASN A 362 4.28 -4.85 -25.61
CA ASN A 362 2.96 -5.16 -25.03
C ASN A 362 2.85 -4.84 -23.52
N LEU A 363 3.67 -3.89 -23.04
CA LEU A 363 3.76 -3.40 -21.67
C LEU A 363 3.58 -1.88 -21.66
N THR A 364 2.54 -1.37 -22.32
CA THR A 364 2.33 0.08 -22.48
C THR A 364 2.11 0.74 -21.11
N ILE A 365 3.14 1.45 -20.63
CA ILE A 365 3.10 2.26 -19.41
C ILE A 365 2.54 3.63 -19.77
N TYR A 366 1.49 4.07 -19.07
CA TYR A 366 0.86 5.38 -19.22
C TYR A 366 1.28 6.28 -18.07
N ASN A 367 2.42 6.95 -18.25
CA ASN A 367 2.90 7.94 -17.29
C ASN A 367 2.08 9.22 -17.43
N LEU A 368 1.55 9.71 -16.31
CA LEU A 368 0.68 10.87 -16.24
C LEU A 368 1.44 12.07 -15.66
N VAL A 369 1.38 13.20 -16.34
CA VAL A 369 1.99 14.45 -15.86
C VAL A 369 0.98 15.59 -15.91
N GLN A 370 0.74 16.21 -14.75
CA GLN A 370 -0.10 17.41 -14.63
C GLN A 370 0.77 18.66 -14.65
N LEU A 371 0.40 19.63 -15.47
CA LEU A 371 1.23 20.73 -15.95
C LEU A 371 0.54 22.11 -15.86
N ARG A 372 -0.72 22.19 -15.44
CA ARG A 372 -1.45 23.47 -15.34
C ARG A 372 -0.75 24.53 -14.47
N GLY A 373 -1.02 25.80 -14.74
CA GLY A 373 -0.55 26.92 -13.91
C GLY A 373 0.95 27.19 -13.95
N ASN A 374 1.64 26.70 -14.97
CA ASN A 374 3.04 27.06 -15.27
C ASN A 374 3.08 28.15 -16.36
N PRO A 375 4.09 29.02 -16.39
CA PRO A 375 4.25 30.08 -17.38
C PRO A 375 4.80 29.55 -18.72
N TRP A 376 4.03 28.73 -19.42
CA TRP A 376 4.47 28.05 -20.64
C TRP A 376 4.85 29.01 -21.78
N ASP A 377 5.98 28.77 -22.44
CA ASP A 377 6.48 29.60 -23.55
C ASP A 377 5.86 29.17 -24.88
N CYS A 378 4.80 29.88 -25.27
CA CYS A 378 4.07 29.63 -26.52
C CYS A 378 4.75 30.19 -27.77
N ARG A 379 5.83 30.99 -27.61
CA ARG A 379 6.58 31.53 -28.76
C ARG A 379 7.48 30.47 -29.40
N ASN A 380 7.82 29.43 -28.64
CA ASN A 380 8.55 28.29 -29.16
C ASN A 380 7.59 27.34 -29.90
N CYS A 381 7.39 27.59 -31.19
CA CYS A 381 6.47 26.79 -31.99
C CYS A 381 6.84 25.31 -32.11
N SER A 382 8.13 24.97 -32.09
CA SER A 382 8.56 23.57 -32.04
C SER A 382 8.05 22.88 -30.77
N PHE A 383 8.12 23.55 -29.62
CA PHE A 383 7.57 23.02 -28.37
C PHE A 383 6.04 22.94 -28.40
N VAL A 384 5.35 23.98 -28.89
CA VAL A 384 3.88 24.01 -28.96
C VAL A 384 3.33 22.89 -29.83
N GLU A 385 3.88 22.71 -31.03
CA GLU A 385 3.48 21.62 -31.94
C GLU A 385 3.70 20.25 -31.30
N GLU A 386 4.91 20.03 -30.75
CA GLU A 386 5.26 18.78 -30.10
C GLU A 386 4.32 18.44 -28.93
N PHE A 387 4.02 19.45 -28.11
CA PHE A 387 3.11 19.34 -26.97
C PHE A 387 1.71 18.97 -27.43
N ARG A 388 1.18 19.65 -28.45
CA ARG A 388 -0.18 19.41 -28.94
C ARG A 388 -0.35 18.03 -29.53
N GLU A 389 0.59 17.59 -30.37
CA GLU A 389 0.53 16.25 -30.98
C GLU A 389 0.50 15.15 -29.93
N PHE A 390 1.41 15.22 -28.96
CA PHE A 390 1.49 14.21 -27.91
C PHE A 390 0.25 14.22 -27.01
N TYR A 391 -0.22 15.38 -26.54
CA TYR A 391 -1.38 15.44 -25.66
C TYR A 391 -2.68 15.08 -26.39
N GLN A 392 -2.81 15.35 -27.70
CA GLN A 392 -3.92 14.84 -28.50
C GLN A 392 -3.90 13.31 -28.64
N GLU A 393 -2.72 12.70 -28.78
CA GLU A 393 -2.58 11.23 -28.76
C GLU A 393 -2.88 10.64 -27.37
N LEU A 394 -2.36 11.27 -26.31
CA LEU A 394 -2.52 10.80 -24.94
C LEU A 394 -3.98 10.91 -24.47
N VAL A 395 -4.66 12.02 -24.76
CA VAL A 395 -6.08 12.22 -24.42
C VAL A 395 -6.94 11.14 -25.04
N ARG A 396 -6.67 10.65 -26.27
CA ARG A 396 -7.44 9.53 -26.86
C ARG A 396 -7.43 8.24 -26.04
N HIS A 397 -6.40 8.03 -25.22
CA HIS A 397 -6.21 6.80 -24.45
C HIS A 397 -6.54 6.97 -22.96
N VAL A 398 -6.53 8.21 -22.45
CA VAL A 398 -6.60 8.50 -21.01
C VAL A 398 -7.58 9.63 -20.66
N VAL A 399 -8.64 9.79 -21.48
CA VAL A 399 -9.65 10.89 -21.41
C VAL A 399 -10.14 11.18 -19.98
N ASP A 400 -10.43 10.13 -19.19
CA ASP A 400 -11.06 10.27 -17.87
C ASP A 400 -10.10 10.80 -16.78
N ILE A 401 -8.78 10.86 -17.03
CA ILE A 401 -7.76 11.12 -16.00
C ILE A 401 -7.05 12.47 -16.19
N LEU A 402 -6.97 12.97 -17.43
CA LEU A 402 -6.24 14.19 -17.81
C LEU A 402 -7.10 15.46 -17.68
N THR A 403 -7.55 15.74 -16.46
CA THR A 403 -8.46 16.87 -16.16
C THR A 403 -7.82 18.25 -16.31
N ASP A 404 -6.49 18.38 -16.26
CA ASP A 404 -5.81 19.67 -16.21
C ASP A 404 -5.31 20.19 -17.56
N VAL A 405 -5.31 19.36 -18.61
CA VAL A 405 -4.78 19.74 -19.92
C VAL A 405 -5.55 20.90 -20.53
N ALA A 406 -6.87 20.94 -20.29
CA ALA A 406 -7.73 22.06 -20.68
C ALA A 406 -7.44 23.36 -19.91
N GLU A 407 -6.62 23.33 -18.85
CA GLU A 407 -6.23 24.46 -18.01
C GLU A 407 -4.78 24.91 -18.26
N ILE A 408 -4.08 24.30 -19.22
CA ILE A 408 -2.73 24.71 -19.62
C ILE A 408 -2.83 25.99 -20.47
N ARG A 409 -2.08 27.01 -20.06
CA ARG A 409 -2.14 28.37 -20.61
C ARG A 409 -0.74 28.93 -20.87
N CYS A 410 -0.59 29.74 -21.89
CA CYS A 410 0.65 30.49 -22.16
C CYS A 410 0.95 31.46 -21.01
N GLY A 411 2.23 31.55 -20.63
CA GLY A 411 2.72 32.51 -19.64
C GLY A 411 2.92 33.91 -20.23
N GLU A 412 2.99 34.90 -19.34
CA GLU A 412 3.38 36.28 -19.69
C GLU A 412 4.89 36.39 -19.93
N ARG A 413 5.31 37.36 -20.76
CA ARG A 413 6.70 37.70 -21.03
C ARG A 413 7.50 38.02 -19.76
N ASP A 414 8.67 37.40 -19.57
CA ASP A 414 9.63 37.84 -18.53
C ASP A 414 10.42 39.03 -19.09
N THR A 415 9.99 40.24 -18.74
CA THR A 415 10.71 41.48 -19.10
C THR A 415 12.12 41.57 -18.51
N ALA A 416 12.48 40.69 -17.57
CA ALA A 416 13.80 40.65 -16.92
C ALA A 416 14.84 39.76 -17.64
N LEU A 417 14.43 38.86 -18.54
CA LEU A 417 15.35 38.00 -19.32
C LEU A 417 15.61 38.56 -20.73
N ASP A 418 14.74 39.44 -21.20
CA ASP A 418 14.79 40.06 -22.53
C ASP A 418 15.32 41.51 -22.45
N GLU A 419 16.40 41.78 -21.68
CA GLU A 419 17.06 43.11 -21.61
C GLU A 419 17.70 43.58 -22.95
N GLN A 420 17.38 42.95 -24.09
CA GLN A 420 17.90 43.32 -25.41
C GLN A 420 16.86 43.66 -26.47
N GLU A 421 15.56 43.56 -26.19
CA GLU A 421 14.52 44.01 -27.12
C GLU A 421 13.48 44.88 -26.40
N GLU A 422 13.82 46.16 -26.17
CA GLU A 422 12.85 47.21 -25.85
C GLU A 422 11.95 47.46 -27.08
N GLU A 423 10.93 46.65 -27.28
CA GLU A 423 9.68 47.13 -27.88
C GLU A 423 8.75 47.56 -26.75
N GLU A 424 8.78 48.87 -26.45
CA GLU A 424 7.83 49.51 -25.54
C GLU A 424 6.38 49.26 -26.03
N GLY A 425 5.60 48.55 -25.23
CA GLY A 425 4.13 48.58 -25.30
C GLY A 425 3.45 47.52 -26.18
N ALA A 426 4.13 46.46 -26.62
CA ALA A 426 3.44 45.32 -27.23
C ALA A 426 2.72 44.48 -26.15
N GLU A 427 1.41 44.63 -26.04
CA GLU A 427 0.53 43.73 -25.29
C GLU A 427 0.84 42.28 -25.73
N ASP A 428 1.20 41.40 -24.78
CA ASP A 428 1.70 40.07 -25.11
C ASP A 428 0.55 39.20 -25.65
N SER A 429 0.43 39.13 -26.98
CA SER A 429 -0.73 38.57 -27.68
C SER A 429 -1.03 37.10 -27.35
N HIS A 430 -0.05 36.38 -26.81
CA HIS A 430 -0.21 34.97 -26.45
C HIS A 430 -0.55 34.74 -24.98
N ALA A 431 -0.39 35.74 -24.10
CA ALA A 431 -0.58 35.55 -22.66
C ALA A 431 -1.98 35.03 -22.33
N GLY A 432 -2.06 33.93 -21.58
CA GLY A 432 -3.34 33.33 -21.19
C GLY A 432 -4.08 32.56 -22.30
N LEU A 433 -3.53 32.40 -23.50
CA LEU A 433 -4.09 31.50 -24.53
C LEU A 433 -3.93 30.03 -24.12
N SER A 434 -4.84 29.16 -24.56
CA SER A 434 -4.82 27.73 -24.23
C SER A 434 -4.14 26.90 -25.30
N PHE A 435 -3.19 26.04 -24.92
CA PHE A 435 -2.45 25.18 -25.84
C PHE A 435 -3.34 24.30 -26.74
N LEU A 436 -4.41 23.73 -26.18
CA LEU A 436 -5.26 22.78 -26.91
C LEU A 436 -6.48 23.43 -27.57
N VAL A 437 -7.01 24.51 -26.99
CA VAL A 437 -8.25 25.15 -27.46
C VAL A 437 -7.95 26.20 -28.53
N THR A 438 -6.84 26.92 -28.42
CA THR A 438 -6.47 27.97 -29.36
C THR A 438 -6.03 27.37 -30.71
N SER A 439 -6.35 28.07 -31.79
CA SER A 439 -6.02 27.59 -33.14
C SER A 439 -4.49 27.53 -33.34
N PRO A 440 -3.97 26.54 -34.11
CA PRO A 440 -2.53 26.46 -34.41
C PRO A 440 -1.97 27.74 -35.00
N ASP A 441 -2.68 28.34 -35.94
CA ASP A 441 -2.24 29.56 -36.64
C ASP A 441 -2.20 30.80 -35.73
N GLU A 442 -2.93 30.79 -34.62
CA GLU A 442 -2.98 31.89 -33.64
C GLU A 442 -1.89 31.76 -32.56
N LEU A 443 -1.51 30.53 -32.21
CA LEU A 443 -0.36 30.27 -31.34
C LEU A 443 0.96 30.36 -32.12
N CYS A 444 0.96 29.86 -33.34
CA CYS A 444 2.09 29.72 -34.24
C CYS A 444 1.67 30.19 -35.64
N PRO A 445 1.68 31.50 -35.88
CA PRO A 445 1.36 32.03 -37.20
C PRO A 445 2.33 31.47 -38.23
N PRO A 446 1.85 31.06 -39.41
CA PRO A 446 2.71 30.56 -40.48
C PRO A 446 3.77 31.61 -40.81
N GLU A 447 5.02 31.16 -40.91
CA GLU A 447 6.17 32.03 -41.16
C GLU A 447 5.88 33.02 -42.29
N SER A 448 6.11 34.32 -42.02
CA SER A 448 5.83 35.37 -42.98
C SER A 448 6.57 35.13 -44.31
N SER A 449 5.94 35.55 -45.42
CA SER A 449 6.49 35.46 -46.78
C SER A 449 7.88 36.09 -46.97
N ALA A 450 8.36 36.87 -46.01
CA ALA A 450 9.70 37.44 -45.98
C ALA A 450 10.81 36.39 -45.79
N PHE A 451 10.56 35.30 -45.06
CA PHE A 451 11.56 34.25 -44.86
C PHE A 451 11.67 33.32 -46.08
N LEU A 452 10.53 32.99 -46.70
CA LEU A 452 10.50 32.29 -48.00
C LEU A 452 11.23 33.06 -49.10
N LEU A 453 11.15 34.40 -49.09
CA LEU A 453 11.93 35.24 -50.00
C LEU A 453 13.43 35.12 -49.73
N LYS A 454 13.82 35.07 -48.46
CA LYS A 454 15.22 34.94 -48.02
C LYS A 454 15.80 33.58 -48.43
N ASP A 455 15.06 32.49 -48.21
CA ASP A 455 15.47 31.14 -48.63
C ASP A 455 15.51 30.99 -50.14
N ALA A 456 14.55 31.59 -50.87
CA ALA A 456 14.60 31.67 -52.32
C ALA A 456 15.84 32.43 -52.81
N ILE A 457 16.20 33.55 -52.18
CA ILE A 457 17.40 34.33 -52.49
C ILE A 457 18.67 33.51 -52.24
N TYR A 458 18.79 32.84 -51.09
CA TYR A 458 19.95 31.98 -50.79
C TYR A 458 20.06 30.80 -51.76
N THR A 459 18.94 30.19 -52.13
CA THR A 459 18.91 29.09 -53.09
C THR A 459 19.35 29.57 -54.49
N ILE A 460 18.87 30.74 -54.93
CA ILE A 460 19.29 31.36 -56.21
C ILE A 460 20.78 31.68 -56.19
N LEU A 461 21.29 32.26 -55.10
CA LEU A 461 22.71 32.57 -54.94
C LEU A 461 23.58 31.30 -54.97
N ALA A 462 23.15 30.23 -54.30
CA ALA A 462 23.86 28.95 -54.30
C ALA A 462 23.93 28.33 -55.70
N VAL A 463 22.81 28.35 -56.45
CA VAL A 463 22.76 27.86 -57.83
C VAL A 463 23.65 28.71 -58.75
N ALA A 464 23.62 30.04 -58.61
CA ALA A 464 24.47 30.95 -59.38
C ALA A 464 25.97 30.70 -59.12
N LEU A 465 26.36 30.50 -57.86
CA LEU A 465 27.72 30.17 -57.47
C LEU A 465 28.16 28.82 -58.10
N LEU A 466 27.28 27.83 -58.08
CA LEU A 466 27.55 26.50 -58.62
C LEU A 466 27.73 26.55 -60.15
N VAL A 467 26.88 27.30 -60.86
CA VAL A 467 27.04 27.57 -62.30
C VAL A 467 28.36 28.28 -62.59
N PHE A 468 28.75 29.27 -61.78
CA PHE A 468 30.01 29.98 -61.93
C PHE A 468 31.22 29.05 -61.73
N VAL A 469 31.21 28.20 -60.71
CA VAL A 469 32.27 27.22 -60.44
C VAL A 469 32.37 26.18 -61.56
N VAL A 470 31.25 25.68 -62.07
CA VAL A 470 31.21 24.76 -63.21
C VAL A 470 31.72 25.44 -64.48
N GLY A 471 31.31 26.70 -64.72
CA GLY A 471 31.77 27.50 -65.85
C GLY A 471 33.28 27.75 -65.83
N LEU A 472 33.84 28.10 -64.66
CA LEU A 472 35.29 28.24 -64.46
C LEU A 472 36.01 26.91 -64.70
N SER A 473 35.49 25.82 -64.17
CA SER A 473 36.06 24.48 -64.34
C SER A 473 36.08 24.07 -65.82
N TYR A 474 35.01 24.38 -66.56
CA TYR A 474 34.91 24.14 -68.00
C TYR A 474 35.89 25.01 -68.79
N ALA A 475 36.02 26.29 -68.45
CA ALA A 475 36.98 27.20 -69.08
C ALA A 475 38.44 26.76 -68.87
N VAL A 476 38.79 26.30 -67.67
CA VAL A 476 40.11 25.72 -67.35
C VAL A 476 40.34 24.41 -68.11
N HIS A 477 39.31 23.57 -68.26
CA HIS A 477 39.42 22.36 -69.07
C HIS A 477 39.69 22.68 -70.54
N LEU A 478 38.99 23.67 -71.10
CA LEU A 478 39.18 24.12 -72.48
C LEU A 478 40.56 24.75 -72.72
N SER A 479 41.07 25.53 -71.76
CA SER A 479 42.40 26.13 -71.86
C SER A 479 43.50 25.06 -71.82
N LYS A 480 43.37 24.03 -70.97
CA LYS A 480 44.26 22.84 -70.98
C LYS A 480 44.22 22.11 -72.32
N LYS A 481 43.02 21.91 -72.89
CA LYS A 481 42.86 21.24 -74.20
C LYS A 481 43.50 22.04 -75.34
N ARG A 482 43.38 23.37 -75.31
CA ARG A 482 44.05 24.27 -76.27
C ARG A 482 45.57 24.32 -76.08
N GLY A 483 46.06 24.29 -74.84
CA GLY A 483 47.49 24.21 -74.54
C GLY A 483 48.13 22.89 -74.98
N GLN A 484 47.41 21.77 -74.86
CA GLN A 484 47.84 20.48 -75.39
C GLN A 484 47.83 20.44 -76.92
N LEU A 485 46.88 21.12 -77.58
CA LEU A 485 46.88 21.25 -79.04
C LEU A 485 48.09 22.04 -79.55
N PHE A 486 48.56 23.02 -78.78
CA PHE A 486 49.73 23.84 -79.14
C PHE A 486 51.05 23.06 -79.01
N GLN A 487 51.14 22.10 -78.08
CA GLN A 487 52.31 21.20 -77.95
C GLN A 487 52.36 20.08 -79.00
N LEU A 488 51.24 19.78 -79.68
CA LEU A 488 51.19 18.83 -80.80
C LEU A 488 51.50 19.47 -82.17
N LEU A 489 51.61 20.80 -82.21
CA LEU A 489 51.90 21.61 -83.42
C LEU A 489 53.33 22.16 -83.46
N GLN A 490 54.17 21.86 -82.46
CA GLN A 490 55.63 22.00 -82.49
C GLN A 490 56.25 20.63 -82.74
#